data_AF-A0A9E2RHM6-F1
#
_entry.id   AF-A0A9E2RHM6-F1
#
_cell.length_a   1.000
_cell.length_b   1.000
_cell.length_c   1.000
_cell.angle_alpha   90.00
_cell.angle_beta   90.00
_cell.angle_gamma   90.00
#
_symmetry.space_group_name_H-M   'P 1'
#
loop_
_entity.id
_entity.type
_entity.pdbx_description
1 polymer ?
#
loop_
_entity_poly.entity_id
_entity_poly.type
_entity_poly.pdbx_seq_one_letter_code
_entity_poly.pdbx_strand_id
1 'polypeptide(L)'
;QGLRALVTSQDPELTALLFQIRLLGLTGFRPQTDHCAACGKGRLMGEPQFSPLSGGLVCTVCAARQAFRCLPLSRGSLAFLHQALRLSPAVVDRLKAAGQVRHEVERAIEGYVTVVAGRQLPPVTFLSYP
;
A
#
# COMPACT_ATOMS: atom_id res chain seq x y z
N GLN A 1 16.04 11.04 0.36
CA GLN A 1 16.01 11.05 1.84
C GLN A 1 15.45 9.75 2.43
N GLY A 2 14.54 9.01 1.79
CA GLY A 2 13.93 7.79 2.36
C GLY A 2 14.90 6.71 2.85
N LEU A 3 15.89 6.31 2.06
CA LEU A 3 16.87 5.29 2.49
C LEU A 3 17.74 5.73 3.68
N ARG A 4 18.01 7.04 3.82
CA ARG A 4 18.74 7.57 4.98
C ARG A 4 17.91 7.44 6.27
N ALA A 5 16.60 7.62 6.18
CA ALA A 5 15.71 7.51 7.33
C ALA A 5 15.68 6.09 7.90
N LEU A 6 15.87 5.05 7.08
CA LEU A 6 15.94 3.66 7.53
C LEU A 6 17.06 3.41 8.54
N VAL A 7 18.23 4.05 8.34
CA VAL A 7 19.41 3.86 9.20
C VAL A 7 19.19 4.38 10.62
N THR A 8 18.38 5.44 10.76
CA THR A 8 18.15 6.11 12.04
C THR A 8 16.78 5.80 12.64
N SER A 9 15.96 4.99 11.96
CA SER A 9 14.58 4.72 12.38
C SER A 9 14.54 3.67 13.49
N GLN A 10 13.63 3.90 14.45
CA GLN A 10 13.29 2.89 15.46
C GLN A 10 12.42 1.76 14.88
N ASP A 11 11.76 2.00 13.73
CA ASP A 11 10.96 1.01 13.02
C ASP A 11 11.31 1.07 11.51
N PRO A 12 12.42 0.41 11.10
CA PRO A 12 12.88 0.43 9.72
C PRO A 12 11.88 -0.18 8.75
N GLU A 13 11.11 -1.18 9.18
CA GLU A 13 10.14 -1.87 8.32
C GLU A 13 8.95 -0.96 7.99
N LEU A 14 8.37 -0.28 8.98
CA LEU A 14 7.34 0.73 8.74
C LEU A 14 7.86 1.89 7.91
N THR A 15 9.11 2.31 8.15
CA THR A 15 9.76 3.36 7.37
C THR A 15 9.92 2.95 5.90
N ALA A 16 10.28 1.68 5.65
CA ALA A 16 10.37 1.12 4.31
C ALA A 16 9.00 1.07 3.64
N LEU A 17 7.95 0.65 4.35
CA LEU A 17 6.57 0.65 3.85
C LEU A 17 6.11 2.05 3.43
N LEU A 18 6.29 3.06 4.29
CA LEU A 18 5.95 4.45 3.98
C LEU A 18 6.74 4.97 2.79
N PHE A 19 8.03 4.61 2.70
CA PHE A 19 8.86 4.94 1.55
C PHE A 19 8.34 4.30 0.26
N GLN A 20 7.92 3.02 0.28
CA GLN A 20 7.33 2.34 -0.88
C GLN A 20 6.05 3.03 -1.35
N ILE A 21 5.11 3.31 -0.43
CA ILE A 21 3.85 4.02 -0.73
C ILE A 21 4.15 5.36 -1.42
N ARG A 22 5.13 6.10 -0.90
CA ARG A 22 5.53 7.38 -1.46
C ARG A 22 6.23 7.24 -2.80
N LEU A 23 7.11 6.25 -2.96
CA LEU A 23 7.84 6.00 -4.20
C LEU A 23 6.87 5.66 -5.33
N LEU A 24 5.87 4.82 -5.07
CA LEU A 24 4.76 4.58 -6.00
C LEU A 24 4.10 5.89 -6.43
N GLY A 25 3.82 6.79 -5.47
CA GLY A 25 3.29 8.12 -5.77
C GLY A 25 4.17 8.97 -6.68
N LEU A 26 5.48 9.02 -6.40
CA LEU A 26 6.45 9.82 -7.16
C LEU A 26 6.72 9.27 -8.56
N THR A 27 6.45 7.99 -8.79
CA THR A 27 6.69 7.30 -10.06
C THR A 27 5.44 7.16 -10.94
N GLY A 28 4.33 7.81 -10.55
CA GLY A 28 3.07 7.77 -11.31
C GLY A 28 2.16 6.58 -10.99
N PHE A 29 2.56 5.71 -10.05
CA PHE A 29 1.81 4.54 -9.62
C PHE A 29 1.06 4.76 -8.30
N ARG A 30 0.70 6.01 -7.96
CA ARG A 30 -0.02 6.32 -6.71
C ARG A 30 -1.28 5.45 -6.58
N PRO A 31 -1.43 4.64 -5.50
CA PRO A 31 -2.66 3.89 -5.29
C PRO A 31 -3.91 4.77 -5.28
N GLN A 32 -4.95 4.36 -6.01
CA GLN A 32 -6.23 5.06 -6.04
C GLN A 32 -7.06 4.70 -4.81
N THR A 33 -7.44 5.69 -4.02
CA THR A 33 -8.21 5.51 -2.78
C THR A 33 -9.48 6.36 -2.69
N ASP A 34 -9.64 7.33 -3.58
CA ASP A 34 -10.74 8.30 -3.55
C ASP A 34 -11.97 7.79 -4.34
N HIS A 35 -11.76 6.92 -5.33
CA HIS A 35 -12.81 6.26 -6.10
C HIS A 35 -12.45 4.82 -6.44
N CYS A 36 -13.41 4.03 -6.93
CA CYS A 36 -13.13 2.66 -7.37
C CYS A 36 -12.14 2.66 -8.54
N ALA A 37 -10.96 2.07 -8.34
CA ALA A 37 -9.90 2.03 -9.34
C ALA A 37 -10.30 1.24 -10.62
N ALA A 38 -11.31 0.37 -10.53
CA ALA A 38 -11.79 -0.43 -11.65
C ALA A 38 -12.95 0.23 -12.45
N CYS A 39 -13.83 0.99 -11.81
CA CYS A 39 -15.03 1.54 -12.48
C CYS A 39 -15.24 3.06 -12.30
N GLY A 40 -14.35 3.75 -11.60
CA GLY A 40 -14.40 5.21 -11.41
C GLY A 40 -15.45 5.71 -10.41
N LYS A 41 -16.32 4.86 -9.86
CA LYS A 41 -17.37 5.30 -8.93
C LYS A 41 -16.75 5.88 -7.65
N GLY A 42 -17.07 7.15 -7.36
CA GLY A 42 -16.46 7.95 -6.28
C GLY A 42 -16.86 7.60 -4.86
N ARG A 43 -17.94 6.83 -4.66
CA ARG A 43 -18.37 6.42 -3.32
C ARG A 43 -18.07 4.94 -3.10
N LEU A 44 -16.97 4.65 -2.43
CA LEU A 44 -16.64 3.32 -1.93
C LEU A 44 -17.51 3.04 -0.70
N MET A 45 -18.71 2.50 -0.93
CA MET A 45 -19.66 2.08 0.10
C MET A 45 -19.37 0.65 0.56
N GLY A 46 -19.66 0.35 1.82
CA GLY A 46 -19.41 -0.96 2.43
C GLY A 46 -17.93 -1.17 2.75
N GLU A 47 -17.44 -2.38 2.49
CA GLU A 47 -16.05 -2.80 2.73
C GLU A 47 -15.29 -2.85 1.40
N PRO A 48 -14.67 -1.74 0.95
CA PRO A 48 -13.85 -1.77 -0.25
C PRO A 48 -12.64 -2.66 -0.04
N GLN A 49 -12.20 -3.30 -1.11
CA GLN A 49 -11.02 -4.15 -1.11
C GLN A 49 -9.92 -3.51 -1.94
N PHE A 50 -8.67 -3.79 -1.63
CA PHE A 50 -7.54 -3.35 -2.41
C PHE A 50 -7.26 -4.36 -3.53
N SER A 51 -7.24 -3.90 -4.77
CA SER A 51 -6.83 -4.69 -5.92
C SER A 51 -5.47 -4.20 -6.43
N PRO A 52 -4.41 -5.00 -6.28
CA PRO A 52 -3.12 -4.70 -6.90
C PRO A 52 -3.21 -4.49 -8.41
N LEU A 53 -4.03 -5.30 -9.09
CA LEU A 53 -4.17 -5.23 -10.55
C LEU A 53 -4.91 -3.97 -11.01
N SER A 54 -5.90 -3.50 -10.23
CA SER A 54 -6.56 -2.23 -10.52
C SER A 54 -5.79 -1.02 -9.99
N GLY A 55 -4.73 -1.23 -9.21
CA GLY A 55 -3.89 -0.17 -8.65
C GLY A 55 -4.54 0.63 -7.52
N GLY A 56 -5.46 0.04 -6.77
CA GLY A 56 -6.12 0.75 -5.67
C GLY A 56 -7.35 0.07 -5.09
N LEU A 57 -8.15 0.84 -4.36
CA LEU A 57 -9.40 0.39 -3.78
C LEU A 57 -10.46 0.17 -4.86
N VAL A 58 -11.16 -0.95 -4.75
CA VAL A 58 -12.27 -1.33 -5.62
C VAL A 58 -13.54 -1.53 -4.79
N CYS A 59 -14.69 -1.15 -5.36
CA CYS A 59 -15.97 -1.40 -4.70
C CYS A 59 -16.29 -2.90 -4.66
N THR A 60 -17.18 -3.31 -3.77
CA THR A 60 -17.57 -4.72 -3.56
C THR A 60 -18.02 -5.41 -4.86
N VAL A 61 -18.75 -4.70 -5.73
CA VAL A 61 -19.17 -5.21 -7.05
C VAL A 61 -17.98 -5.48 -7.97
N CYS A 62 -17.01 -4.57 -8.02
CA CYS A 62 -15.81 -4.76 -8.83
C CYS A 62 -14.92 -5.84 -8.24
N ALA A 63 -14.75 -5.88 -6.92
CA ALA A 63 -14.01 -6.92 -6.22
C ALA A 63 -14.57 -8.33 -6.52
N ALA A 64 -15.89 -8.50 -6.45
CA ALA A 64 -16.57 -9.77 -6.71
C ALA A 64 -16.44 -10.27 -8.16
N ARG A 65 -16.08 -9.40 -9.11
CA ARG A 65 -15.88 -9.75 -10.53
C ARG A 65 -14.43 -10.08 -10.87
N GLN A 66 -13.48 -9.82 -9.98
CA GLN A 66 -12.08 -10.11 -10.25
C GLN A 66 -11.81 -11.60 -10.09
N ALA A 67 -11.18 -12.20 -11.10
CA ALA A 67 -10.67 -13.57 -11.01
C ALA A 67 -9.53 -13.70 -9.98
N PHE A 68 -8.88 -12.59 -9.64
CA PHE A 68 -7.77 -12.53 -8.69
C PHE A 68 -8.25 -12.03 -7.33
N ARG A 69 -7.60 -12.51 -6.27
CA ARG A 69 -7.92 -12.15 -4.90
C ARG A 69 -7.64 -10.67 -4.66
N CYS A 70 -8.71 -9.91 -4.40
CA CYS A 70 -8.62 -8.60 -3.76
C CYS A 70 -8.34 -8.78 -2.26
N LEU A 71 -7.66 -7.79 -1.66
CA LEU A 71 -7.27 -7.80 -0.26
C LEU A 71 -8.27 -6.97 0.54
N PRO A 72 -9.01 -7.56 1.51
CA PRO A 72 -9.83 -6.76 2.41
C PRO A 72 -8.91 -5.90 3.28
N LEU A 73 -9.31 -4.64 3.47
CA LEU A 73 -8.63 -3.72 4.38
C LEU A 73 -9.61 -3.31 5.46
N SER A 74 -9.20 -3.43 6.72
CA SER A 74 -9.93 -2.87 7.84
C SER A 74 -10.04 -1.34 7.74
N ARG A 75 -10.97 -0.75 8.48
CA ARG A 75 -11.13 0.72 8.53
C ARG A 75 -9.85 1.43 8.97
N GLY A 76 -9.07 0.82 9.87
CA GLY A 76 -7.77 1.32 10.31
C GLY A 76 -6.73 1.32 9.18
N SER A 77 -6.66 0.23 8.40
CA SER A 77 -5.77 0.12 7.24
C SER A 77 -6.12 1.09 6.12
N LEU A 78 -7.42 1.29 5.87
CA LEU A 78 -7.88 2.31 4.92
C LEU A 78 -7.46 3.72 5.39
N ALA A 79 -7.71 4.06 6.66
CA ALA A 79 -7.31 5.34 7.23
C ALA A 79 -5.79 5.56 7.16
N PHE A 80 -5.00 4.55 7.52
CA PHE A 80 -3.55 4.58 7.43
C PHE A 80 -3.09 4.80 5.99
N LEU A 81 -3.58 4.01 5.02
CA LEU A 81 -3.19 4.14 3.62
C LEU A 81 -3.55 5.52 3.06
N HIS A 82 -4.75 6.04 3.38
CA HIS A 82 -5.16 7.40 2.99
C HIS A 82 -4.24 8.46 3.57
N GLN A 83 -3.85 8.34 4.85
CA GLN A 83 -2.94 9.28 5.50
C GLN A 83 -1.53 9.18 4.89
N ALA A 84 -0.99 7.98 4.70
CA ALA A 84 0.32 7.76 4.09
C ALA A 84 0.41 8.37 2.67
N LEU A 85 -0.69 8.39 1.92
CA LEU A 85 -0.76 8.95 0.56
C LEU A 85 -0.98 10.48 0.51
N ARG A 86 -1.32 11.12 1.63
CA ARG A 86 -1.68 12.55 1.71
C ARG A 86 -0.71 13.36 2.55
N LEU A 87 -0.13 12.75 3.58
CA LEU A 87 0.78 13.42 4.50
C LEU A 87 2.07 13.83 3.80
N SER A 88 2.59 14.99 4.20
CA SER A 88 3.87 15.46 3.71
C SER A 88 5.00 14.62 4.33
N PRO A 89 6.18 14.60 3.69
CA PRO A 89 7.34 13.85 4.17
C PRO A 89 7.75 14.17 5.60
N ALA A 90 7.58 15.43 6.00
CA ALA A 90 7.99 15.92 7.32
C ALA A 90 7.14 15.34 8.47
N VAL A 91 5.94 14.83 8.16
CA VAL A 91 4.98 14.34 9.17
C VAL A 91 4.59 12.89 8.96
N VAL A 92 4.82 12.31 7.77
CA VAL A 92 4.46 10.91 7.48
C VAL A 92 5.21 9.93 8.39
N ASP A 93 6.44 10.25 8.80
CA ASP A 93 7.24 9.41 9.71
C ASP A 93 6.63 9.30 11.13
N ARG A 94 5.66 10.17 11.47
CA ARG A 94 4.89 10.10 12.72
C ARG A 94 3.74 9.10 12.63
N LEU A 95 3.38 8.67 11.43
CA LEU A 95 2.32 7.69 11.22
C LEU A 95 2.79 6.35 11.80
N LYS A 96 1.93 5.71 12.58
CA LYS A 96 2.19 4.42 13.21
C LYS A 96 1.19 3.40 12.71
N ALA A 97 1.68 2.19 12.45
CA ALA A 97 0.86 1.02 12.23
C ALA A 97 1.44 -0.13 13.03
N ALA A 98 0.57 -0.96 13.59
CA ALA A 98 0.95 -2.17 14.31
C ALA A 98 -0.09 -3.26 14.06
N GLY A 99 0.29 -4.51 14.33
CA GLY A 99 -0.60 -5.66 14.26
C GLY A 99 -1.32 -5.78 12.91
N GLN A 100 -2.64 -5.92 12.96
CA GLN A 100 -3.49 -6.10 11.78
C GLN A 100 -3.34 -4.98 10.75
N VAL A 101 -3.30 -3.71 11.18
CA VAL A 101 -3.19 -2.56 10.27
C VAL A 101 -1.90 -2.62 9.47
N ARG A 102 -0.79 -2.92 10.15
CA ARG A 102 0.51 -3.03 9.52
C ARG A 102 0.53 -4.16 8.49
N HIS A 103 0.09 -5.35 8.91
CA HIS A 103 0.09 -6.54 8.06
C HIS A 103 -0.77 -6.37 6.80
N GLU A 104 -1.97 -5.81 6.94
CA GLU A 104 -2.89 -5.59 5.81
C GLU A 104 -2.31 -4.61 4.78
N VAL A 105 -1.71 -3.50 5.23
CA VAL A 105 -1.14 -2.49 4.34
C VAL A 105 0.13 -3.00 3.67
N GLU A 106 1.00 -3.71 4.40
CA GLU A 106 2.19 -4.34 3.82
C GLU A 106 1.83 -5.28 2.68
N ARG A 107 0.87 -6.18 2.89
CA ARG A 107 0.41 -7.12 1.85
C ARG A 107 -0.21 -6.41 0.65
N ALA A 108 -0.97 -5.34 0.87
CA ALA A 108 -1.55 -4.55 -0.20
C ALA A 108 -0.46 -3.90 -1.07
N ILE A 109 0.52 -3.27 -0.43
CA ILE A 109 1.60 -2.57 -1.13
C ILE A 109 2.57 -3.55 -1.78
N GLU A 110 2.93 -4.66 -1.13
CA GLU A 110 3.77 -5.70 -1.72
C GLU A 110 3.14 -6.30 -2.98
N GLY A 111 1.85 -6.65 -2.91
CA GLY A 111 1.11 -7.16 -4.06
C GLY A 111 1.09 -6.14 -5.19
N TYR A 112 0.93 -4.87 -4.88
CA TYR A 112 0.91 -3.81 -5.89
C TYR A 112 2.29 -3.52 -6.49
N VAL A 113 3.33 -3.48 -5.67
CA VAL A 113 4.72 -3.36 -6.13
C VAL A 113 5.07 -4.51 -7.07
N THR A 114 4.61 -5.73 -6.79
CA THR A 114 4.79 -6.88 -7.69
C THR A 114 4.15 -6.63 -9.06
N VAL A 115 2.93 -6.09 -9.09
CA VAL A 115 2.23 -5.75 -10.35
C VAL A 115 2.99 -4.66 -11.11
N VAL A 116 3.39 -3.59 -10.42
CA VAL A 116 4.11 -2.45 -11.01
C VAL A 116 5.50 -2.86 -11.52
N ALA A 117 6.21 -3.70 -10.78
CA ALA A 117 7.53 -4.21 -11.17
C ALA A 117 7.45 -5.29 -12.26
N GLY A 118 6.26 -5.84 -12.53
CA GLY A 118 6.05 -6.96 -13.47
C GLY A 118 6.61 -8.30 -12.99
N ARG A 119 7.13 -8.37 -11.76
CA ARG A 119 7.71 -9.58 -11.15
C ARG A 119 7.69 -9.46 -9.63
N GLN A 120 7.74 -10.60 -8.94
CA GLN A 120 7.98 -10.61 -7.51
C GLN A 120 9.39 -10.09 -7.20
N LEU A 121 9.49 -9.23 -6.20
CA LEU A 121 10.79 -8.81 -5.69
C LEU A 121 11.42 -9.95 -4.88
N PRO A 122 12.75 -10.12 -4.94
CA PRO A 122 13.44 -11.07 -4.08
C PRO A 122 13.14 -10.78 -2.60
N PRO A 123 13.03 -11.82 -1.75
CA PRO A 123 12.85 -11.61 -0.32
C PRO A 123 14.06 -10.88 0.26
N VAL A 124 13.88 -10.22 1.41
CA VAL A 124 14.95 -9.46 2.08
C VAL A 124 16.19 -10.31 2.40
N THR A 125 16.01 -11.63 2.58
CA THR A 125 17.09 -12.60 2.82
C THR A 125 17.97 -12.86 1.60
N PHE A 126 17.59 -12.37 0.42
CA PHE A 126 18.40 -12.49 -0.80
C PHE A 126 19.80 -11.90 -0.63
N LEU A 127 19.94 -10.80 0.13
CA LEU A 127 21.22 -10.15 0.41
C LEU A 127 22.03 -10.85 1.51
N SER A 128 21.45 -11.83 2.19
CA SER A 128 22.08 -12.57 3.29
C SER A 128 22.72 -13.88 2.84
N TYR A 129 22.65 -14.21 1.55
CA TYR A 129 23.37 -15.36 0.99
C TYR A 129 24.84 -14.96 0.72
N PRO A 130 25.83 -15.68 1.26
CA PRO A 130 27.25 -15.40 1.03
C PRO A 130 27.69 -15.66 -0.41
#